data_AF-A0A3P5XC33-F1
#
_entry.id   AF-A0A3P5XC33-F1
#
_cell.length_a   1.000
_cell.length_b   1.000
_cell.length_c   1.000
_cell.angle_alpha   90.00
_cell.angle_beta   90.00
_cell.angle_gamma   90.00
#
_symmetry.space_group_name_H-M   'P 1'
#
loop_
_entity.id
_entity.type
_entity.pdbx_description
1 polymer ?
#
loop_
_entity_poly.entity_id
_entity_poly.type
_entity_poly.pdbx_seq_one_letter_code
_entity_poly.pdbx_strand_id
1 'polypeptide(L)'
;MRQTKYIMSGGLAFSEEKDMEKLRRFSLKGWHVSDFKFMGYTLEKGEGSDYIYNVDYHSLKSDDEEEYFDLFSSSGWSHVSSEADIHLFRAHPGTKPIYTDRDTTVEKYENSRSSMKSMAIPFVLITVLVWFGAMISSGILKSLLIVVAAILSVIAIPTAWTVIAIYNNKWKVEGRKGLVMLVKIIPFILLLIAIIILFFVDGTGITVNILTAMMIGAVAFPTAIWVIMSLYHKVGGKRE
;
A
#
# COMPACT_ATOMS: atom_id res chain seq x y z
N MET A 1 -32.12 -6.93 11.21
CA MET A 1 -30.89 -6.27 10.73
C MET A 1 -29.87 -7.36 10.44
N ARG A 2 -29.20 -7.36 9.28
CA ARG A 2 -28.11 -8.31 9.02
C ARG A 2 -26.93 -7.98 9.93
N GLN A 3 -26.31 -8.98 10.52
CA GLN A 3 -25.15 -8.77 11.38
C GLN A 3 -23.96 -8.42 10.50
N THR A 4 -23.38 -7.23 10.72
CA THR A 4 -22.23 -6.73 9.95
C THR A 4 -20.98 -6.62 10.82
N LYS A 5 -19.82 -6.67 10.17
CA LYS A 5 -18.51 -6.50 10.82
C LYS A 5 -17.55 -5.80 9.87
N TYR A 6 -16.79 -4.84 10.37
CA TYR A 6 -15.73 -4.20 9.61
C TYR A 6 -14.36 -4.84 9.91
N ILE A 7 -13.51 -5.00 8.89
CA ILE A 7 -12.12 -5.41 9.04
C ILE A 7 -11.19 -4.50 8.25
N MET A 8 -10.08 -4.11 8.86
CA MET A 8 -9.06 -3.29 8.20
C MET A 8 -8.36 -4.08 7.09
N SER A 9 -8.12 -3.42 5.96
CA SER A 9 -7.17 -3.85 4.93
C SER A 9 -5.74 -3.59 5.42
N GLY A 10 -4.76 -4.41 4.99
CA GLY A 10 -3.35 -4.07 5.15
C GLY A 10 -2.85 -3.06 4.10
N GLY A 11 -3.75 -2.60 3.23
CA GLY A 11 -3.49 -1.76 2.07
C GLY A 11 -3.19 -2.62 0.85
N LEU A 12 -4.03 -2.54 -0.18
CA LEU A 12 -3.89 -3.37 -1.39
C LEU A 12 -2.51 -3.24 -2.06
N ALA A 13 -1.90 -2.04 -2.04
CA ALA A 13 -0.55 -1.83 -2.56
C ALA A 13 0.53 -2.62 -1.80
N PHE A 14 0.27 -3.07 -0.56
CA PHE A 14 1.25 -3.73 0.31
C PHE A 14 0.91 -5.19 0.61
N SER A 15 -0.38 -5.55 0.66
CA SER A 15 -0.83 -6.83 1.19
C SER A 15 -2.05 -7.43 0.47
N GLU A 16 -2.27 -7.09 -0.81
CA GLU A 16 -3.39 -7.60 -1.62
C GLU A 16 -3.65 -9.11 -1.42
N GLU A 17 -2.64 -9.96 -1.67
CA GLU A 17 -2.76 -11.43 -1.54
C GLU A 17 -3.16 -11.86 -0.11
N LYS A 18 -2.52 -11.27 0.90
CA LYS A 18 -2.82 -11.54 2.32
C LYS A 18 -4.24 -11.10 2.69
N ASP A 19 -4.71 -10.02 2.09
CA ASP A 19 -6.07 -9.53 2.27
C ASP A 19 -7.08 -10.49 1.62
N MET A 20 -6.83 -10.96 0.39
CA MET A 20 -7.70 -11.94 -0.27
C MET A 20 -7.78 -13.26 0.53
N GLU A 21 -6.66 -13.76 1.04
CA GLU A 21 -6.65 -14.92 1.93
C GLU A 21 -7.39 -14.66 3.25
N LYS A 22 -7.24 -13.46 3.81
CA LYS A 22 -7.95 -13.06 5.03
C LYS A 22 -9.45 -13.08 4.79
N LEU A 23 -9.93 -12.54 3.66
CA LEU A 23 -11.34 -12.56 3.28
C LEU A 23 -11.85 -13.99 3.13
N ARG A 24 -11.11 -14.87 2.45
CA ARG A 24 -11.45 -16.31 2.33
C ARG A 24 -11.62 -16.98 3.71
N ARG A 25 -10.68 -16.73 4.63
CA ARG A 25 -10.76 -17.25 6.02
C ARG A 25 -12.00 -16.76 6.78
N PHE A 26 -12.48 -15.54 6.48
CA PHE A 26 -13.73 -15.03 7.04
C PHE A 26 -14.95 -15.66 6.38
N SER A 27 -14.92 -15.83 5.06
CA SER A 27 -16.01 -16.46 4.29
C SER A 27 -16.27 -17.89 4.75
N LEU A 28 -15.21 -18.66 5.02
CA LEU A 28 -15.31 -20.02 5.60
C LEU A 28 -16.04 -20.03 6.95
N LYS A 29 -15.98 -18.93 7.70
CA LYS A 29 -16.66 -18.74 8.99
C LYS A 29 -18.05 -18.10 8.84
N GLY A 30 -18.55 -18.00 7.62
CA GLY A 30 -19.83 -17.37 7.29
C GLY A 30 -19.82 -15.86 7.40
N TRP A 31 -18.66 -15.22 7.19
CA TRP A 31 -18.54 -13.77 7.10
C TRP A 31 -18.08 -13.39 5.70
N HIS A 32 -19.03 -12.92 4.88
CA HIS A 32 -18.79 -12.64 3.47
C HIS A 32 -18.63 -11.14 3.26
N VAL A 33 -17.64 -10.72 2.50
CA VAL A 33 -17.53 -9.31 2.13
C VAL A 33 -18.76 -8.88 1.32
N SER A 34 -19.32 -7.75 1.70
CA SER A 34 -20.42 -7.09 1.01
C SER A 34 -20.05 -5.70 0.51
N ASP A 35 -19.02 -5.07 1.08
CA ASP A 35 -18.54 -3.77 0.63
C ASP A 35 -17.03 -3.59 0.85
N PHE A 36 -16.42 -2.74 0.04
CA PHE A 36 -15.00 -2.38 0.08
C PHE A 36 -14.86 -0.86 0.04
N LYS A 37 -14.07 -0.30 0.95
CA LYS A 37 -13.71 1.12 0.98
C LYS A 37 -12.22 1.28 1.23
N PHE A 38 -11.69 2.47 0.99
CA PHE A 38 -10.25 2.78 1.10
C PHE A 38 -9.50 2.16 2.31
N MET A 39 -10.14 2.05 3.49
CA MET A 39 -9.51 1.52 4.71
C MET A 39 -9.74 0.02 4.98
N GLY A 40 -10.61 -0.67 4.23
CA GLY A 40 -10.98 -2.05 4.57
C GLY A 40 -12.32 -2.54 4.01
N TYR A 41 -12.83 -3.60 4.63
CA TYR A 41 -13.94 -4.39 4.12
C TYR A 41 -15.08 -4.48 5.12
N THR A 42 -16.31 -4.32 4.63
CA THR A 42 -17.52 -4.64 5.38
C THR A 42 -17.93 -6.07 5.08
N LEU A 43 -18.14 -6.86 6.13
CA LEU A 43 -18.58 -8.24 6.06
C LEU A 43 -20.01 -8.36 6.56
N GLU A 44 -20.79 -9.22 5.92
CA GLU A 44 -22.12 -9.65 6.35
C GLU A 44 -22.11 -11.10 6.79
N LYS A 45 -22.88 -11.40 7.84
CA LYS A 45 -23.05 -12.77 8.33
C LYS A 45 -23.95 -13.57 7.40
N GLY A 46 -23.50 -14.76 7.01
CA GLY A 46 -24.25 -15.76 6.27
C GLY A 46 -23.78 -17.18 6.62
N GLU A 47 -24.14 -18.15 5.80
CA GLU A 47 -23.64 -19.53 5.92
C GLU A 47 -22.16 -19.61 5.55
N GLY A 48 -21.42 -20.57 6.11
CA GLY A 48 -20.02 -20.79 5.77
C GLY A 48 -19.88 -21.14 4.28
N SER A 49 -18.99 -20.47 3.57
CA SER A 49 -18.69 -20.77 2.17
C SER A 49 -17.22 -20.56 1.90
N ASP A 50 -16.64 -21.35 1.00
CA ASP A 50 -15.22 -21.20 0.65
C ASP A 50 -15.05 -20.22 -0.51
N TYR A 51 -15.44 -18.95 -0.34
CA TYR A 51 -15.22 -17.98 -1.42
C TYR A 51 -13.75 -17.62 -1.54
N ILE A 52 -13.24 -17.69 -2.77
CA ILE A 52 -11.97 -17.06 -3.17
C ILE A 52 -12.25 -15.63 -3.61
N TYR A 53 -11.30 -14.73 -3.36
CA TYR A 53 -11.43 -13.30 -3.67
C TYR A 53 -10.31 -12.85 -4.58
N ASN A 54 -10.61 -11.90 -5.46
CA ASN A 54 -9.61 -11.23 -6.29
C ASN A 54 -9.99 -9.76 -6.46
N VAL A 55 -9.01 -8.91 -6.72
CA VAL A 55 -9.20 -7.50 -7.01
C VAL A 55 -8.73 -7.24 -8.43
N ASP A 56 -9.53 -6.53 -9.21
CA ASP A 56 -9.14 -5.98 -10.50
C ASP A 56 -8.94 -4.46 -10.38
N TYR A 57 -8.08 -3.91 -11.23
CA TYR A 57 -7.88 -2.48 -11.34
C TYR A 57 -8.26 -2.08 -12.76
N HIS A 58 -9.37 -1.37 -12.91
CA HIS A 58 -9.83 -0.90 -14.22
C HIS A 58 -10.58 0.40 -14.06
N SER A 59 -10.31 1.37 -14.94
CA SER A 59 -11.10 2.61 -14.95
C SER A 59 -12.24 2.45 -15.94
N LEU A 60 -13.45 2.30 -15.41
CA LEU A 60 -14.64 2.07 -16.22
C LEU A 60 -15.31 3.40 -16.55
N LYS A 61 -15.73 3.54 -17.80
CA LYS A 61 -16.74 4.54 -18.18
C LYS A 61 -18.11 3.95 -17.87
N SER A 62 -19.09 4.82 -17.59
CA SER A 62 -20.47 4.41 -17.23
C SER A 62 -21.08 3.43 -18.23
N ASP A 63 -20.72 3.56 -19.51
CA ASP A 63 -21.34 2.82 -20.60
C ASP A 63 -20.71 1.43 -20.80
N ASP A 64 -19.54 1.17 -20.20
CA ASP A 64 -18.77 -0.07 -20.34
C ASP A 64 -18.86 -0.96 -19.08
N GLU A 65 -19.48 -0.48 -17.99
CA GLU A 65 -19.45 -1.13 -16.68
C GLU A 65 -20.20 -2.48 -16.66
N GLU A 66 -21.37 -2.53 -17.29
CA GLU A 66 -22.19 -3.75 -17.36
C GLU A 66 -21.48 -4.85 -18.17
N GLU A 67 -20.98 -4.52 -19.36
CA GLU A 67 -20.24 -5.44 -20.22
C GLU A 67 -18.99 -5.98 -19.51
N TYR A 68 -18.28 -5.10 -18.79
CA TYR A 68 -17.09 -5.46 -18.03
C TYR A 68 -17.40 -6.49 -16.93
N PHE A 69 -18.43 -6.29 -16.11
CA PHE A 69 -18.78 -7.26 -15.06
C PHE A 69 -19.37 -8.55 -15.61
N ASP A 70 -20.11 -8.49 -16.72
CA ASP A 70 -20.65 -9.67 -17.38
C ASP A 70 -19.55 -10.59 -17.92
N LEU A 71 -18.45 -10.02 -18.41
CA LEU A 71 -17.27 -10.78 -18.81
C LEU A 71 -16.73 -11.64 -17.66
N PHE A 72 -16.62 -11.08 -16.45
CA PHE A 72 -16.18 -11.82 -15.26
C PHE A 72 -17.21 -12.85 -14.80
N SER A 73 -18.49 -12.48 -14.84
CA SER A 73 -19.61 -13.36 -14.49
C SER A 73 -19.60 -14.63 -15.35
N SER A 74 -19.36 -14.50 -16.66
CA SER A 74 -19.24 -15.62 -17.60
C SER A 74 -18.10 -16.59 -17.26
N SER A 75 -17.08 -16.11 -16.55
CA SER A 75 -15.93 -16.89 -16.09
C SER A 75 -16.08 -17.41 -14.65
N GLY A 76 -17.26 -17.25 -14.03
CA GLY A 76 -17.57 -17.72 -12.68
C GLY A 76 -17.17 -16.77 -11.55
N TRP A 77 -16.83 -15.52 -11.87
CA TRP A 77 -16.52 -14.47 -10.90
C TRP A 77 -17.71 -13.53 -10.73
N SER A 78 -18.18 -13.36 -9.49
CA SER A 78 -19.20 -12.38 -9.15
C SER A 78 -18.57 -11.10 -8.62
N HIS A 79 -18.98 -9.96 -9.16
CA HIS A 79 -18.66 -8.66 -8.59
C HIS A 79 -19.25 -8.52 -7.17
N VAL A 80 -18.50 -7.87 -6.28
CA VAL A 80 -18.92 -7.61 -4.90
C VAL A 80 -19.10 -6.12 -4.64
N SER A 81 -18.07 -5.32 -4.88
CA SER A 81 -18.10 -3.86 -4.68
C SER A 81 -16.97 -3.21 -5.48
N SER A 82 -17.16 -1.93 -5.78
CA SER A 82 -16.18 -1.07 -6.47
C SER A 82 -15.86 0.15 -5.59
N GLU A 83 -14.59 0.52 -5.52
CA GLU A 83 -14.15 1.78 -4.92
C GLU A 83 -13.15 2.45 -5.86
N ALA A 84 -13.55 3.58 -6.46
CA ALA A 84 -12.84 4.18 -7.60
C ALA A 84 -12.59 3.12 -8.70
N ASP A 85 -11.35 3.02 -9.22
CA ASP A 85 -10.97 2.07 -10.27
C ASP A 85 -10.60 0.67 -9.73
N ILE A 86 -11.11 0.31 -8.56
CA ILE A 86 -10.78 -0.96 -7.88
C ILE A 86 -12.05 -1.77 -7.74
N HIS A 87 -12.05 -2.98 -8.32
CA HIS A 87 -13.22 -3.86 -8.35
C HIS A 87 -12.91 -5.16 -7.59
N LEU A 88 -13.68 -5.44 -6.54
CA LEU A 88 -13.56 -6.66 -5.76
C LEU A 88 -14.50 -7.74 -6.31
N PHE A 89 -13.95 -8.91 -6.60
CA PHE A 89 -14.68 -10.07 -7.09
C PHE A 89 -14.57 -11.24 -6.12
N ARG A 90 -15.56 -12.14 -6.18
CA ARG A 90 -15.55 -13.42 -5.48
C ARG A 90 -15.93 -14.57 -6.41
N ALA A 91 -15.42 -15.76 -6.14
CA ALA A 91 -15.78 -16.97 -6.87
C ALA A 91 -15.69 -18.20 -5.94
N HIS A 92 -16.12 -19.36 -6.45
CA HIS A 92 -15.86 -20.64 -5.78
C HIS A 92 -14.44 -21.15 -6.06
N PRO A 93 -13.88 -22.01 -5.20
CA PRO A 93 -12.57 -22.59 -5.42
C PRO A 93 -12.56 -23.41 -6.71
N GLY A 94 -11.46 -23.35 -7.46
CA GLY A 94 -11.35 -24.00 -8.76
C GLY A 94 -11.79 -23.13 -9.95
N THR A 95 -12.40 -21.97 -9.70
CA THR A 95 -12.59 -20.96 -10.74
C THR A 95 -11.24 -20.49 -11.27
N LYS A 96 -11.12 -20.40 -12.60
CA LYS A 96 -9.90 -19.94 -13.26
C LYS A 96 -9.54 -18.53 -12.78
N PRO A 97 -8.29 -18.26 -12.37
CA PRO A 97 -7.86 -16.93 -11.97
C PRO A 97 -8.13 -15.90 -13.07
N ILE A 98 -8.51 -14.68 -12.67
CA ILE A 98 -8.69 -13.54 -13.61
C ILE A 98 -7.42 -13.30 -14.42
N TYR A 99 -6.26 -13.38 -13.76
CA TYR A 99 -4.95 -13.21 -14.37
C TYR A 99 -4.23 -14.55 -14.38
N THR A 100 -3.93 -15.07 -15.57
CA THR A 100 -3.33 -16.42 -15.72
C THR A 100 -1.88 -16.43 -16.15
N ASP A 101 -1.42 -15.33 -16.72
CA ASP A 101 -0.07 -15.19 -17.23
C ASP A 101 0.56 -13.91 -16.68
N ARG A 102 1.87 -13.82 -16.87
CA ARG A 102 2.66 -12.72 -16.33
C ARG A 102 2.26 -11.40 -16.96
N ASP A 103 1.93 -11.39 -18.25
CA ASP A 103 1.73 -10.15 -19.01
C ASP A 103 0.40 -9.52 -18.61
N THR A 104 -0.67 -10.31 -18.46
CA THR A 104 -1.95 -9.86 -17.89
C THR A 104 -1.81 -9.42 -16.43
N THR A 105 -0.94 -10.06 -15.65
CA THR A 105 -0.64 -9.60 -14.28
C THR A 105 0.16 -8.29 -14.24
N VAL A 106 1.01 -8.03 -15.24
CA VAL A 106 1.68 -6.72 -15.38
C VAL A 106 0.65 -5.66 -15.73
N GLU A 107 -0.24 -5.95 -16.68
CA GLU A 107 -1.32 -5.05 -17.12
C GLU A 107 -2.23 -4.66 -15.95
N LYS A 108 -2.59 -5.59 -15.06
CA LYS A 108 -3.26 -5.29 -13.79
C LYS A 108 -2.63 -4.13 -13.02
N TYR A 109 -1.32 -4.20 -12.80
CA TYR A 109 -0.57 -3.17 -12.08
C TYR A 109 -0.34 -1.91 -12.90
N GLU A 110 -0.42 -2.00 -14.23
CA GLU A 110 -0.48 -0.84 -15.12
C GLU A 110 -1.83 -0.13 -15.05
N ASN A 111 -2.94 -0.83 -14.89
CA ASN A 111 -4.25 -0.20 -14.80
C ASN A 111 -4.51 0.39 -13.41
N SER A 112 -3.98 -0.24 -12.34
CA SER A 112 -3.89 0.33 -10.98
C SER A 112 -3.18 1.70 -10.94
N ARG A 113 -2.45 2.04 -12.01
CA ARG A 113 -1.61 3.23 -12.14
C ARG A 113 -2.38 4.52 -12.43
N SER A 114 -3.47 4.45 -13.19
CA SER A 114 -3.92 5.60 -14.00
C SER A 114 -4.39 6.77 -13.14
N SER A 115 -5.41 6.56 -12.29
CA SER A 115 -6.02 7.68 -11.57
C SER A 115 -5.26 8.06 -10.30
N MET A 116 -4.73 7.09 -9.55
CA MET A 116 -4.02 7.37 -8.30
C MET A 116 -2.71 8.14 -8.53
N LYS A 117 -1.95 7.86 -9.60
CA LYS A 117 -0.66 8.55 -9.87
C LYS A 117 -0.83 9.94 -10.43
N SER A 118 -1.88 10.17 -11.22
CA SER A 118 -2.15 11.48 -11.84
C SER A 118 -2.26 12.59 -10.79
N MET A 119 -2.81 12.28 -9.61
CA MET A 119 -2.89 13.24 -8.50
C MET A 119 -1.73 13.10 -7.50
N ALA A 120 -1.26 11.88 -7.22
CA ALA A 120 -0.21 11.65 -6.23
C ALA A 120 1.14 12.31 -6.59
N ILE A 121 1.56 12.21 -7.85
CA ILE A 121 2.84 12.77 -8.31
C ILE A 121 2.86 14.30 -8.20
N PRO A 122 1.91 15.06 -8.78
CA PRO A 122 1.91 16.51 -8.64
C PRO A 122 1.75 16.95 -7.19
N PHE A 123 0.98 16.23 -6.36
CA PHE A 123 0.86 16.54 -4.93
C PHE A 123 2.20 16.43 -4.19
N VAL A 124 2.95 15.34 -4.42
CA VAL A 124 4.30 15.18 -3.84
C VAL A 124 5.25 16.25 -4.38
N LEU A 125 5.20 16.57 -5.68
CA LEU A 125 6.03 17.62 -6.27
C LEU A 125 5.73 18.99 -5.68
N ILE A 126 4.45 19.36 -5.53
CA ILE A 126 4.03 20.61 -4.88
C ILE A 126 4.57 20.65 -3.45
N THR A 127 4.45 19.55 -2.70
CA THR A 127 4.97 19.48 -1.32
C THR A 127 6.47 19.75 -1.28
N VAL A 128 7.24 19.18 -2.21
CA VAL A 128 8.69 19.43 -2.34
C VAL A 128 8.98 20.89 -2.71
N LEU A 129 8.22 21.47 -3.64
CA LEU A 129 8.36 22.88 -4.02
C LEU A 129 8.06 23.83 -2.87
N VAL A 130 7.07 23.52 -2.02
CA VAL A 130 6.76 24.32 -0.81
C VAL A 130 7.92 24.23 0.19
N TRP A 131 8.51 23.05 0.40
CA TRP A 131 9.72 22.91 1.21
C TRP A 131 10.90 23.73 0.65
N PHE A 132 11.11 23.68 -0.67
CA PHE A 132 12.15 24.47 -1.32
C PHE A 132 11.91 25.98 -1.16
N GLY A 133 10.67 26.42 -1.35
CA GLY A 133 10.25 27.80 -1.10
C GLY A 133 10.50 28.23 0.35
N ALA A 134 10.26 27.34 1.32
CA ALA A 134 10.55 27.62 2.73
C ALA A 134 12.05 27.78 3.01
N MET A 135 12.92 27.04 2.30
CA MET A 135 14.37 27.13 2.47
C MET A 135 14.96 28.47 1.98
N ILE A 136 14.43 29.00 0.89
CA ILE A 136 14.89 30.28 0.29
C ILE A 136 14.21 31.50 0.90
N SER A 137 13.16 31.32 1.70
CA SER A 137 12.40 32.39 2.33
C SER A 137 12.98 32.82 3.68
N SER A 138 12.56 33.99 4.17
CA SER A 138 12.95 34.56 5.47
C SER A 138 11.76 35.16 6.22
N GLY A 139 11.90 35.34 7.54
CA GLY A 139 10.91 35.99 8.38
C GLY A 139 9.59 35.21 8.48
N ILE A 140 8.46 35.94 8.52
CA ILE A 140 7.12 35.38 8.72
C ILE A 140 6.74 34.40 7.60
N LEU A 141 7.11 34.70 6.36
CA LEU A 141 6.79 33.85 5.20
C LEU A 141 7.42 32.46 5.32
N LYS A 142 8.67 32.37 5.79
CA LYS A 142 9.33 31.09 6.09
C LYS A 142 8.53 30.27 7.10
N SER A 143 8.12 30.88 8.20
CA SER A 143 7.35 30.19 9.25
C SER A 143 6.03 29.64 8.72
N LEU A 144 5.31 30.42 7.91
CA LEU A 144 4.06 29.97 7.28
C LEU A 144 4.29 28.80 6.32
N LEU A 145 5.29 28.91 5.43
CA LEU A 145 5.62 27.86 4.48
C LEU A 145 6.03 26.56 5.17
N ILE A 146 6.77 26.61 6.28
CA ILE A 146 7.14 25.43 7.06
C ILE A 146 5.89 24.72 7.60
N VAL A 147 4.93 25.47 8.17
CA VAL A 147 3.69 24.88 8.70
C VAL A 147 2.89 24.21 7.58
N VAL A 148 2.73 24.89 6.45
CA VAL A 148 2.04 24.32 5.27
C VAL A 148 2.77 23.08 4.78
N ALA A 149 4.09 23.13 4.61
CA ALA A 149 4.90 22.01 4.15
C ALA A 149 4.80 20.81 5.10
N ALA A 150 4.78 21.05 6.42
CA ALA A 150 4.64 20.01 7.43
C ALA A 150 3.27 19.31 7.31
N ILE A 151 2.19 20.07 7.17
CA ILE A 151 0.83 19.52 6.98
C ILE A 151 0.76 18.69 5.69
N LEU A 152 1.28 19.21 4.58
CA LEU A 152 1.31 18.49 3.30
C LEU A 152 2.13 17.19 3.39
N SER A 153 3.23 17.20 4.15
CA SER A 153 4.12 16.05 4.32
C SER A 153 3.42 14.86 5.00
N VAL A 154 2.48 15.11 5.91
CA VAL A 154 1.68 14.05 6.58
C VAL A 154 0.93 13.20 5.55
N ILE A 155 0.49 13.80 4.45
CA ILE A 155 -0.24 13.12 3.38
C ILE A 155 0.72 12.66 2.27
N ALA A 156 1.71 13.48 1.94
CA ALA A 156 2.61 13.22 0.81
C ALA A 156 3.52 12.01 1.06
N ILE A 157 3.95 11.78 2.31
CA ILE A 157 4.83 10.65 2.65
C ILE A 157 4.11 9.30 2.45
N PRO A 158 2.93 9.03 3.05
CA PRO A 158 2.17 7.80 2.78
C PRO A 158 1.81 7.63 1.31
N THR A 159 1.49 8.73 0.63
CA THR A 159 1.16 8.74 -0.80
C THR A 159 2.35 8.32 -1.65
N ALA A 160 3.53 8.90 -1.41
CA ALA A 160 4.77 8.53 -2.08
C ALA A 160 5.13 7.06 -1.81
N TRP A 161 4.98 6.60 -0.56
CA TRP A 161 5.24 5.21 -0.19
C TRP A 161 4.31 4.24 -0.92
N THR A 162 3.02 4.58 -1.03
CA THR A 162 2.04 3.81 -1.80
C THR A 162 2.41 3.73 -3.28
N VAL A 163 2.79 4.84 -3.89
CA VAL A 163 3.25 4.87 -5.29
C VAL A 163 4.47 3.98 -5.48
N ILE A 164 5.46 4.04 -4.58
CA ILE A 164 6.66 3.19 -4.60
C ILE A 164 6.26 1.71 -4.49
N ALA A 165 5.33 1.36 -3.60
CA ALA A 165 4.88 -0.02 -3.42
C ALA A 165 4.21 -0.59 -4.67
N ILE A 166 3.36 0.20 -5.34
CA ILE A 166 2.74 -0.19 -6.62
C ILE A 166 3.82 -0.48 -7.68
N TYR A 167 4.82 0.39 -7.83
CA TYR A 167 5.92 0.15 -8.78
C TYR A 167 6.77 -1.06 -8.39
N ASN A 168 7.02 -1.26 -7.11
CA ASN A 168 7.76 -2.40 -6.61
C ASN A 168 7.05 -3.73 -6.91
N ASN A 169 5.72 -3.79 -6.76
CA ASN A 169 4.93 -4.97 -7.12
C ASN A 169 5.00 -5.25 -8.62
N LYS A 170 4.88 -4.21 -9.46
CA LYS A 170 5.06 -4.34 -10.91
C LYS A 170 6.46 -4.89 -11.26
N TRP A 171 7.52 -4.29 -10.73
CA TRP A 171 8.90 -4.73 -11.00
C TRP A 171 9.18 -6.15 -10.52
N LYS A 172 8.51 -6.59 -9.44
CA LYS A 172 8.57 -7.97 -8.97
C LYS A 172 7.98 -8.94 -10.00
N VAL A 173 6.84 -8.60 -10.59
CA VAL A 173 6.18 -9.41 -11.64
C VAL A 173 6.98 -9.39 -12.95
N GLU A 174 7.50 -8.23 -13.35
CA GLU A 174 8.36 -8.10 -14.55
C GLU A 174 9.72 -8.80 -14.42
N GLY A 175 10.10 -9.24 -13.21
CA GLY A 175 11.39 -9.87 -12.95
C GLY A 175 12.57 -8.89 -12.85
N ARG A 176 12.31 -7.58 -12.69
CA ARG A 176 13.34 -6.53 -12.54
C ARG A 176 13.92 -6.52 -11.11
N LYS A 177 14.65 -7.59 -10.76
CA LYS A 177 15.21 -7.80 -9.40
C LYS A 177 16.08 -6.63 -8.90
N GLY A 178 16.82 -5.97 -9.79
CA GLY A 178 17.67 -4.82 -9.44
C GLY A 178 16.88 -3.64 -8.88
N LEU A 179 15.79 -3.23 -9.54
CA LEU A 179 14.96 -2.10 -9.08
C LEU A 179 14.25 -2.42 -7.76
N VAL A 180 13.75 -3.66 -7.62
CA VAL A 180 13.16 -4.15 -6.36
C VAL A 180 14.19 -4.11 -5.22
N MET A 181 15.45 -4.47 -5.49
CA MET A 181 16.52 -4.40 -4.51
C MET A 181 16.81 -2.95 -4.10
N LEU A 182 16.85 -2.02 -5.05
CA LEU A 182 17.04 -0.59 -4.77
C LEU A 182 15.96 -0.04 -3.82
N VAL A 183 14.68 -0.36 -4.06
CA VAL A 183 13.57 0.07 -3.19
C VAL A 183 13.77 -0.42 -1.75
N LYS A 184 14.23 -1.66 -1.58
CA LYS A 184 14.52 -2.21 -0.24
C LYS A 184 15.71 -1.53 0.45
N ILE A 185 16.64 -0.97 -0.31
CA ILE A 185 17.83 -0.29 0.22
C ILE A 185 17.51 1.16 0.64
N ILE A 186 16.50 1.82 0.07
CA ILE A 186 16.14 3.22 0.35
C ILE A 186 16.07 3.55 1.85
N PRO A 187 15.36 2.77 2.71
CA PRO A 187 15.28 3.09 4.14
C PRO A 187 16.64 3.09 4.83
N PHE A 188 17.56 2.22 4.41
CA PHE A 188 18.92 2.15 4.96
C PHE A 188 19.76 3.35 4.51
N ILE A 189 19.59 3.81 3.27
CA ILE A 189 20.24 5.04 2.79
C ILE A 189 19.72 6.25 3.56
N LEU A 190 18.39 6.35 3.76
CA LEU A 190 17.79 7.44 4.54
C LEU A 190 18.28 7.43 5.99
N LEU A 191 18.40 6.26 6.61
CA LEU A 191 19.01 6.10 7.93
C LEU A 191 20.47 6.57 7.94
N LEU A 192 21.27 6.16 6.95
CA LEU A 192 22.68 6.56 6.86
C LEU A 192 22.83 8.07 6.71
N ILE A 193 22.02 8.71 5.86
CA ILE A 193 21.97 10.17 5.69
C ILE A 193 21.60 10.84 7.02
N ALA A 194 20.59 10.33 7.72
CA ALA A 194 20.18 10.85 9.02
C ALA A 194 21.32 10.78 10.05
N ILE A 195 22.04 9.66 10.11
CA ILE A 195 23.22 9.49 10.98
C ILE A 195 24.32 10.48 10.59
N ILE A 196 24.63 10.64 9.30
CA ILE A 196 25.65 11.60 8.83
C ILE A 196 25.27 13.03 9.25
N ILE A 197 24.01 13.42 9.09
CA ILE A 197 23.53 14.75 9.52
C ILE A 197 23.74 14.95 11.02
N LEU A 198 23.49 13.92 11.84
CA LEU A 198 23.66 14.00 13.30
C LEU A 198 25.12 14.15 13.74
N PHE A 199 26.04 13.47 13.07
CA PHE A 199 27.45 13.41 13.50
C PHE A 199 28.35 14.46 12.85
N PHE A 200 28.01 14.94 11.64
CA PHE A 200 28.92 15.76 10.83
C PHE A 200 28.39 17.16 10.52
N VAL A 201 27.15 17.50 10.88
CA VAL A 201 26.62 18.85 10.70
C VAL A 201 26.61 19.56 12.06
N ASP A 202 27.75 20.17 12.40
CA ASP A 202 27.89 20.99 13.61
C ASP A 202 26.99 22.25 13.51
N GLY A 203 26.26 22.56 14.58
CA GLY A 203 25.35 23.71 14.64
C GLY A 203 23.89 23.45 14.23
N THR A 204 23.48 22.18 14.09
CA THR A 204 22.06 21.83 13.96
C THR A 204 21.31 22.14 15.26
N GLY A 205 20.27 22.98 15.17
CA GLY A 205 19.44 23.31 16.34
C GLY A 205 18.76 22.07 16.96
N ILE A 206 18.38 22.18 18.24
CA ILE A 206 17.76 21.10 19.06
C ILE A 206 16.69 20.30 18.29
N THR A 207 15.87 20.99 17.49
CA THR A 207 14.80 20.40 16.66
C THR A 207 15.31 19.36 15.66
N VAL A 208 16.45 19.60 15.01
CA VAL A 208 17.02 18.69 14.01
C VAL A 208 17.53 17.42 14.70
N ASN A 209 18.18 17.56 15.86
CA ASN A 209 18.68 16.40 16.62
C ASN A 209 17.53 15.51 17.10
N ILE A 210 16.42 16.09 17.55
CA ILE A 210 15.21 15.36 17.94
C ILE A 210 14.63 14.60 16.74
N LEU A 211 14.43 15.27 15.60
CA LEU A 211 13.87 14.62 14.40
C LEU A 211 14.77 13.49 13.89
N THR A 212 16.08 13.69 13.90
CA THR A 212 17.04 12.68 13.49
C THR A 212 17.05 11.48 14.44
N ALA A 213 16.98 11.70 15.75
CA ALA A 213 16.85 10.62 16.73
C ALA A 213 15.54 9.83 16.55
N MET A 214 14.42 10.51 16.26
CA MET A 214 13.14 9.87 15.96
C MET A 214 13.23 8.98 14.72
N MET A 215 13.88 9.45 13.65
CA MET A 215 14.10 8.67 12.43
C MET A 215 14.95 7.42 12.68
N ILE A 216 16.02 7.54 13.46
CA ILE A 216 16.88 6.40 13.84
C ILE A 216 16.06 5.39 14.64
N GLY A 217 15.30 5.83 15.65
CA GLY A 217 14.44 4.95 16.44
C GLY A 217 13.40 4.22 15.60
N ALA A 218 12.76 4.92 14.67
CA ALA A 218 11.74 4.35 13.78
C ALA A 218 12.27 3.24 12.86
N VAL A 219 13.56 3.24 12.53
CA VAL A 219 14.18 2.21 11.67
C VAL A 219 14.88 1.13 12.51
N ALA A 220 15.61 1.52 13.55
CA ALA A 220 16.38 0.61 14.39
C ALA A 220 15.47 -0.34 15.21
N PHE A 221 14.32 0.17 15.68
CA PHE A 221 13.45 -0.63 16.55
C PHE A 221 12.75 -1.78 15.79
N PRO A 222 12.09 -1.56 14.63
CA PRO A 222 11.51 -2.66 13.86
C PRO A 222 12.55 -3.66 13.32
N THR A 223 13.74 -3.17 12.95
CA THR A 223 14.82 -4.06 12.50
C THR A 223 15.34 -4.96 13.62
N ALA A 224 15.51 -4.42 14.83
CA ALA A 224 15.86 -5.22 16.01
C ALA A 224 14.79 -6.29 16.32
N ILE A 225 13.51 -5.93 16.29
CA ILE A 225 12.40 -6.89 16.46
C ILE A 225 12.48 -7.99 15.40
N TRP A 226 12.68 -7.63 14.13
CA TRP A 226 12.77 -8.60 13.04
C TRP A 226 13.97 -9.56 13.21
N VAL A 227 15.14 -9.06 13.61
CA VAL A 227 16.32 -9.90 13.89
C VAL A 227 16.04 -10.86 15.05
N ILE A 228 15.45 -10.38 16.14
CA ILE A 228 15.10 -11.22 17.31
C ILE A 228 14.10 -12.31 16.90
N MET A 229 13.04 -11.95 16.18
CA MET A 229 12.05 -12.91 15.66
C MET A 229 12.68 -13.94 14.73
N SER A 230 13.58 -13.52 13.85
CA SER A 230 14.31 -14.41 12.92
C SER A 230 15.21 -15.40 13.67
N LEU A 231 15.94 -14.93 14.68
CA LEU A 231 16.76 -15.78 15.55
C LEU A 231 15.90 -16.75 16.36
N TYR A 232 14.79 -16.27 16.93
CA TYR A 232 13.84 -17.11 17.66
C TYR A 232 13.30 -18.23 16.79
N HIS A 233 12.88 -17.93 15.56
CA HIS A 233 12.34 -18.95 14.65
C HIS A 233 13.41 -19.95 14.19
N LYS A 234 14.65 -19.48 13.98
CA LYS A 234 15.79 -20.32 13.57
C LYS A 234 16.30 -21.23 14.71
N VAL A 235 16.17 -20.81 15.96
CA VAL A 235 16.53 -21.59 17.15
C VAL A 235 15.38 -22.49 17.60
N GLY A 236 14.13 -22.03 17.47
CA GLY A 236 12.92 -22.77 17.81
C GLY A 236 12.54 -23.85 16.79
N GLY A 237 12.86 -23.67 15.51
CA GLY A 237 12.61 -24.66 14.44
C GLY A 237 13.49 -25.92 14.47
N LYS A 238 14.22 -26.17 15.57
CA LYS A 238 14.92 -27.43 15.84
C LYS A 238 14.17 -28.33 16.83
N ARG A 239 12.93 -27.99 17.19
CA ARG A 239 12.02 -28.84 17.96
C ARG A 239 10.66 -28.86 17.29
N GLU A 240 10.50 -29.76 16.33
CA GLU A 240 9.30 -30.53 15.95
C GLU A 240 9.51 -31.15 14.56
#